data_AF-A0A7C7ZC44-F1
#
_entry.id   AF-A0A7C7ZC44-F1
#
_cell.length_a   1.000
_cell.length_b   1.000
_cell.length_c   1.000
_cell.angle_alpha   90.00
_cell.angle_beta   90.00
_cell.angle_gamma   90.00
#
_symmetry.space_group_name_H-M   'P 1'
#
loop_
_entity.id
_entity.type
_entity.pdbx_description
1 polymer ?
#
loop_
_entity_poly.entity_id
_entity_poly.type
_entity_poly.pdbx_seq_one_letter_code
_entity_poly.pdbx_strand_id
1 'polypeptide(L)'
;MVDALAVESCSRCNASAVIHQAYSGQHLCDRHLASSIRKRTSKELRQQLRLPKDARHEDGSLYRILVAISGGKDSAVLLTLMHDILGRRRDVELISGCIDEGIDGYRAPSLECARQLAESLDVRFETLSYEEMGYERMDEVVTRMPAMGENHDEANGMMPCSYCGVFRRQGLNALAQKVNADVMALGHNLDDMAQSILMNLQNGEIDRSVRLAPHTEAPIDGIAPRIVPLRWIPEQEIHAHAICQSLPMYHGDCPHAPGAMRQQSRGIIADMESITPGARHGLLHSLDEIRRLHREANQGSRSEVNNCTECGEITSREVCQACTMKQWLAETA
;
A
#
# COMPACT_ATOMS: atom_id res chain seq x y z
N MET A 1 -33.23 -0.37 -32.71
CA MET A 1 -31.96 0.27 -33.11
C MET A 1 -31.00 0.03 -31.98
N VAL A 2 -29.93 -0.73 -32.23
CA VAL A 2 -28.88 -0.95 -31.23
C VAL A 2 -28.18 0.39 -31.10
N ASP A 3 -28.26 1.04 -29.93
CA ASP A 3 -27.48 2.24 -29.65
C ASP A 3 -26.02 1.92 -29.96
N ALA A 4 -25.47 2.55 -30.99
CA ALA A 4 -24.05 2.46 -31.26
C ALA A 4 -23.33 2.98 -30.01
N LEU A 5 -22.36 2.22 -29.50
CA LEU A 5 -21.50 2.64 -28.39
C LEU A 5 -20.92 4.02 -28.70
N ALA A 6 -21.48 5.06 -28.09
CA ALA A 6 -21.01 6.42 -28.27
C ALA A 6 -19.74 6.59 -27.43
N VAL A 7 -18.59 6.67 -28.10
CA VAL A 7 -17.32 6.92 -27.44
C VAL A 7 -17.14 8.43 -27.31
N GLU A 8 -17.24 8.90 -26.07
CA GLU A 8 -17.04 10.31 -25.75
C GLU A 8 -15.63 10.79 -26.09
N SER A 9 -15.53 12.06 -26.49
CA SER A 9 -14.23 12.70 -26.76
C SER A 9 -13.55 13.14 -25.47
N CYS A 10 -12.22 13.16 -25.47
CA CYS A 10 -11.47 13.66 -24.34
C CYS A 10 -11.72 15.16 -24.12
N SER A 11 -11.99 15.56 -22.88
CA SER A 11 -12.20 16.96 -22.49
C SER A 11 -11.00 17.89 -22.76
N ARG A 12 -9.84 17.35 -23.17
CA ARG A 12 -8.61 18.11 -23.44
C ARG A 12 -8.08 17.96 -24.88
N CYS A 13 -8.65 17.08 -25.70
CA CYS A 13 -8.28 16.92 -27.11
C CYS A 13 -9.31 16.07 -27.87
N ASN A 14 -9.14 15.95 -29.18
CA ASN A 14 -10.08 15.22 -30.04
C ASN A 14 -9.93 13.68 -30.01
N ALA A 15 -9.07 13.13 -29.15
CA ALA A 15 -8.94 11.68 -29.01
C ALA A 15 -10.11 11.08 -28.22
N SER A 16 -10.41 9.81 -28.46
CA SER A 16 -11.41 9.04 -27.70
C SER A 16 -11.03 8.95 -26.22
N ALA A 17 -12.02 9.13 -25.35
CA ALA A 17 -11.83 8.96 -23.92
C ALA A 17 -11.77 7.48 -23.55
N VAL A 18 -10.84 7.14 -22.64
CA VAL A 18 -10.71 5.79 -22.06
C VAL A 18 -11.36 5.70 -20.69
N ILE A 19 -11.59 6.85 -20.04
CA ILE A 19 -12.20 6.92 -18.70
C ILE A 19 -13.01 8.21 -18.52
N HIS A 20 -14.08 8.11 -17.75
CA HIS A 20 -14.86 9.24 -17.24
C HIS A 20 -14.60 9.39 -15.72
N GLN A 21 -14.11 10.55 -15.32
CA GLN A 21 -13.84 10.90 -13.92
C GLN A 21 -15.07 11.57 -13.30
N ALA A 22 -15.99 10.77 -12.77
CA ALA A 22 -17.27 11.26 -12.24
C ALA A 22 -17.14 12.43 -11.24
N TYR A 23 -16.14 12.40 -10.35
CA TYR A 23 -15.90 13.45 -9.35
C TYR A 23 -15.47 14.81 -9.94
N SER A 24 -15.02 14.85 -11.20
CA SER A 24 -14.60 16.08 -11.88
C SER A 24 -15.37 16.37 -13.17
N GLY A 25 -16.20 15.43 -13.63
CA GLY A 25 -16.91 15.47 -14.91
C GLY A 25 -16.01 15.39 -16.15
N GLN A 26 -14.72 15.05 -16.01
CA GLN A 26 -13.78 15.00 -17.13
C GLN A 26 -13.76 13.64 -17.82
N HIS A 27 -13.72 13.65 -19.15
CA HIS A 27 -13.44 12.50 -19.99
C HIS A 27 -11.98 12.57 -20.44
N LEU A 28 -11.17 11.55 -20.13
CA LEU A 28 -9.74 11.57 -20.43
C LEU A 28 -9.36 10.47 -21.40
N CYS A 29 -8.59 10.80 -22.44
CA CYS A 29 -7.84 9.82 -23.21
C CYS A 29 -6.64 9.31 -22.40
N ASP A 30 -6.02 8.23 -22.87
CA ASP A 30 -4.83 7.59 -22.30
C ASP A 30 -3.71 8.58 -21.93
N ARG A 31 -3.34 9.49 -22.84
CA ARG A 31 -2.26 10.47 -22.64
C ARG A 31 -2.59 11.47 -21.55
N HIS A 32 -3.82 11.99 -21.54
CA HIS A 32 -4.25 12.98 -20.54
C HIS A 32 -4.54 12.34 -19.18
N LEU A 33 -4.96 11.07 -19.15
CA LEU A 33 -5.04 10.28 -17.93
C LEU A 33 -3.64 10.09 -17.33
N ALA A 34 -2.66 9.62 -18.11
CA ALA A 34 -1.27 9.46 -17.67
C ALA A 34 -0.69 10.77 -17.11
N SER A 35 -0.90 11.89 -17.82
CA SER A 35 -0.48 13.22 -17.35
C SER A 35 -1.16 13.64 -16.04
N SER A 36 -2.47 13.37 -15.91
CA SER A 36 -3.25 13.67 -14.70
C SER A 36 -2.77 12.89 -13.49
N ILE A 37 -2.55 11.58 -13.66
CA ILE A 37 -2.01 10.68 -12.64
C ILE A 37 -0.62 11.15 -12.22
N ARG A 38 0.32 11.28 -13.17
CA ARG A 38 1.69 11.75 -12.92
C ARG A 38 1.71 13.07 -12.14
N LYS A 39 0.87 14.04 -12.51
CA LYS A 39 0.77 15.34 -11.84
C LYS A 39 0.33 15.20 -10.38
N ARG A 40 -0.71 14.40 -10.11
CA ARG A 40 -1.21 14.17 -8.74
C ARG A 40 -0.21 13.38 -7.90
N THR A 41 0.36 12.30 -8.43
CA THR A 41 1.42 11.54 -7.75
C THR A 41 2.61 12.41 -7.43
N SER A 42 3.08 13.25 -8.38
CA SER A 42 4.19 14.17 -8.13
C SER A 42 3.87 15.21 -7.06
N LYS A 43 2.62 15.71 -7.02
CA LYS A 43 2.18 16.66 -5.98
C LYS A 43 2.22 15.98 -4.61
N GLU A 44 1.63 14.80 -4.51
CA GLU A 44 1.54 14.06 -3.24
C GLU A 44 2.91 13.61 -2.76
N LEU A 45 3.75 13.10 -3.66
CA LEU A 45 5.13 12.73 -3.36
C LEU A 45 5.93 13.90 -2.79
N ARG A 46 5.79 15.11 -3.33
CA ARG A 46 6.45 16.32 -2.79
C ARG A 46 5.96 16.73 -1.41
N GLN A 47 4.71 16.41 -1.06
CA GLN A 47 4.16 16.69 0.26
C GLN A 47 4.67 15.69 1.29
N GLN A 48 4.79 14.42 0.90
CA GLN A 48 5.22 13.35 1.79
C GLN A 48 6.74 13.26 1.91
N LEU A 49 7.48 13.43 0.82
CA LEU A 49 8.93 13.25 0.75
C LEU A 49 9.62 14.57 0.39
N ARG A 50 10.35 15.15 1.35
CA ARG A 50 11.12 16.38 1.18
C ARG A 50 12.57 16.04 0.89
N LEU A 51 12.92 15.89 -0.39
CA LEU A 51 14.30 15.69 -0.80
C LEU A 51 15.02 17.04 -0.98
N PRO A 52 16.22 17.22 -0.39
CA PRO A 52 17.08 18.36 -0.70
C PRO A 52 17.58 18.33 -2.16
N LYS A 53 18.35 19.35 -2.56
CA LYS A 53 18.96 19.40 -3.90
C LYS A 53 19.94 18.24 -4.13
N ASP A 54 20.66 17.86 -3.10
CA ASP A 54 21.51 16.67 -3.04
C ASP A 54 21.09 15.88 -1.80
N ALA A 55 20.49 14.71 -2.02
CA ALA A 55 19.96 13.82 -0.99
C ALA A 55 20.98 12.78 -0.51
N ARG A 56 22.23 12.80 -1.02
CA ARG A 56 23.27 11.90 -0.52
C ARG A 56 23.45 12.03 0.98
N HIS A 57 23.73 10.90 1.61
CA HIS A 57 24.16 10.83 2.99
C HIS A 57 25.56 11.45 3.16
N GLU A 58 25.93 11.77 4.40
CA GLU A 58 27.22 12.38 4.72
C GLU A 58 28.42 11.50 4.32
N ASP A 59 28.22 10.18 4.32
CA ASP A 59 29.20 9.18 3.88
C ASP A 59 29.30 9.03 2.35
N GLY A 60 28.52 9.81 1.60
CA GLY A 60 28.45 9.80 0.14
C GLY A 60 27.50 8.75 -0.45
N SER A 61 26.87 7.92 0.38
CA SER A 61 25.88 6.94 -0.06
C SER A 61 24.58 7.61 -0.55
N LEU A 62 23.85 6.90 -1.40
CA LEU A 62 22.62 7.41 -2.03
C LEU A 62 21.45 7.36 -1.06
N TYR A 63 20.50 8.29 -1.22
CA TYR A 63 19.21 8.19 -0.54
C TYR A 63 18.40 7.04 -1.14
N ARG A 64 18.06 6.04 -0.34
CA ARG A 64 17.42 4.80 -0.82
C ARG A 64 15.93 4.81 -0.57
N ILE A 65 15.16 4.59 -1.64
CA ILE A 65 13.71 4.47 -1.58
C ILE A 65 13.33 3.03 -1.92
N LEU A 66 12.78 2.31 -0.93
CA LEU A 66 12.20 1.00 -1.17
C LEU A 66 10.78 1.15 -1.72
N VAL A 67 10.55 0.73 -2.95
CA VAL A 67 9.21 0.65 -3.55
C VAL A 67 8.67 -0.76 -3.36
N ALA A 68 7.68 -0.91 -2.47
CA ALA A 68 7.06 -2.19 -2.22
C ALA A 68 6.17 -2.59 -3.39
N ILE A 69 6.55 -3.64 -4.12
CA ILE A 69 5.82 -4.18 -5.25
C ILE A 69 5.23 -5.55 -4.94
N SER A 70 3.96 -5.75 -5.27
CA SER A 70 3.27 -7.02 -5.05
C SER A 70 3.10 -7.85 -6.33
N GLY A 71 3.31 -7.23 -7.50
CA GLY A 71 2.99 -7.79 -8.82
C GLY A 71 1.60 -7.38 -9.32
N GLY A 72 0.78 -6.73 -8.49
CA GLY A 72 -0.52 -6.20 -8.89
C GLY A 72 -0.43 -4.79 -9.52
N LYS A 73 -1.52 -4.40 -10.17
CA LYS A 73 -1.67 -3.12 -10.91
C LYS A 73 -1.23 -1.88 -10.14
N ASP A 74 -1.63 -1.75 -8.87
CA ASP A 74 -1.37 -0.54 -8.08
C ASP A 74 0.11 -0.37 -7.79
N SER A 75 0.78 -1.47 -7.47
CA SER A 75 2.23 -1.47 -7.25
C SER A 75 3.05 -1.32 -8.52
N ALA A 76 2.56 -1.83 -9.65
CA ALA A 76 3.20 -1.65 -10.95
C ALA A 76 3.15 -0.17 -11.39
N VAL A 77 1.99 0.47 -11.25
CA VAL A 77 1.84 1.91 -11.51
C VAL A 77 2.67 2.74 -10.53
N LEU A 78 2.76 2.35 -9.26
CA LEU A 78 3.64 3.04 -8.31
C LEU A 78 5.10 3.00 -8.78
N LEU A 79 5.64 1.82 -9.08
CA LEU A 79 7.06 1.68 -9.46
C LEU A 79 7.39 2.49 -10.73
N THR A 80 6.55 2.39 -11.75
CA THR A 80 6.74 3.13 -13.01
C THR A 80 6.71 4.65 -12.79
N LEU A 81 5.79 5.16 -11.97
CA LEU A 81 5.71 6.59 -11.65
C LEU A 81 6.88 7.06 -10.78
N MET A 82 7.30 6.26 -9.80
CA MET A 82 8.46 6.56 -8.97
C MET A 82 9.74 6.62 -9.82
N HIS A 83 9.92 5.66 -10.73
CA HIS A 83 11.01 5.66 -11.69
C HIS A 83 10.98 6.86 -12.64
N ASP A 84 9.81 7.20 -13.21
CA ASP A 84 9.70 8.38 -14.09
C ASP A 84 9.95 9.71 -13.37
N ILE A 85 9.54 9.83 -12.10
CA ILE A 85 9.69 11.07 -11.33
C ILE A 85 11.09 11.22 -10.73
N LEU A 86 11.68 10.13 -10.21
CA LEU A 86 12.92 10.16 -9.43
C LEU A 86 14.10 9.43 -10.07
N GLY A 87 13.88 8.50 -11.02
CA GLY A 87 14.93 7.62 -11.55
C GLY A 87 16.09 8.33 -12.26
N ARG A 88 15.91 9.59 -12.68
CA ARG A 88 17.00 10.41 -13.28
C ARG A 88 17.90 11.09 -12.24
N ARG A 89 17.52 11.05 -10.96
CA ARG A 89 18.31 11.63 -9.87
C ARG A 89 19.52 10.75 -9.61
N ARG A 90 20.70 11.35 -9.52
CA ARG A 90 21.96 10.63 -9.27
C ARG A 90 22.24 10.44 -7.77
N ASP A 91 21.50 11.14 -6.93
CA ASP A 91 21.59 11.17 -5.46
C ASP A 91 20.54 10.27 -4.79
N VAL A 92 19.67 9.63 -5.57
CA VAL A 92 18.61 8.74 -5.11
C VAL A 92 18.75 7.39 -5.79
N GLU A 93 18.63 6.31 -5.02
CA GLU A 93 18.55 4.93 -5.51
C GLU A 93 17.12 4.41 -5.29
N LEU A 94 16.48 3.94 -6.35
CA LEU A 94 15.21 3.22 -6.24
C LEU A 94 15.51 1.72 -6.13
N ILE A 95 14.93 1.08 -5.13
CA ILE A 95 15.01 -0.37 -4.94
C ILE A 95 13.58 -0.87 -4.90
N SER A 96 13.23 -1.83 -5.73
CA SER A 96 11.94 -2.48 -5.69
C SER A 96 12.01 -3.73 -4.81
N GLY A 97 10.94 -4.01 -4.07
CA GLY A 97 10.94 -5.18 -3.19
C GLY A 97 9.58 -5.84 -2.99
N CYS A 98 9.57 -7.17 -2.90
CA CYS A 98 8.37 -7.96 -2.68
C CYS A 98 8.54 -8.94 -1.52
N ILE A 99 7.46 -9.17 -0.77
CA ILE A 99 7.40 -10.22 0.24
C ILE A 99 6.74 -11.45 -0.37
N ASP A 100 7.36 -12.61 -0.17
CA ASP A 100 6.79 -13.91 -0.55
C ASP A 100 6.11 -14.54 0.66
N GLU A 101 4.78 -14.52 0.68
CA GLU A 101 4.00 -15.11 1.78
C GLU A 101 3.77 -16.62 1.63
N GLY A 102 4.29 -17.25 0.56
CA GLY A 102 4.17 -18.68 0.34
C GLY A 102 2.76 -19.15 -0.01
N ILE A 103 2.00 -18.36 -0.78
CA ILE A 103 0.63 -18.69 -1.24
C ILE A 103 0.69 -19.34 -2.62
N ASP A 104 0.31 -20.62 -2.69
CA ASP A 104 0.33 -21.42 -3.91
C ASP A 104 -0.65 -20.90 -4.98
N GLY A 105 -0.22 -20.98 -6.24
CA GLY A 105 -1.00 -20.55 -7.40
C GLY A 105 -1.17 -19.03 -7.55
N TYR A 106 -0.87 -18.23 -6.52
CA TYR A 106 -1.00 -16.77 -6.53
C TYR A 106 0.35 -16.05 -6.53
N ARG A 107 1.25 -16.41 -5.60
CA ARG A 107 2.44 -15.59 -5.32
C ARG A 107 3.51 -15.73 -6.39
N ALA A 108 3.81 -16.94 -6.85
CA ALA A 108 4.81 -17.19 -7.90
C ALA A 108 4.54 -16.39 -9.21
N PRO A 109 3.35 -16.44 -9.84
CA PRO A 109 3.09 -15.65 -11.04
C PRO A 109 3.10 -14.13 -10.76
N SER A 110 2.66 -13.71 -9.58
CA SER A 110 2.69 -12.30 -9.18
C SER A 110 4.12 -11.76 -9.01
N LEU A 111 5.01 -12.55 -8.40
CA LEU A 111 6.44 -12.24 -8.27
C LEU A 111 7.12 -12.14 -9.63
N GLU A 112 6.75 -13.01 -10.57
CA GLU A 112 7.30 -12.98 -11.92
C GLU A 112 6.93 -11.68 -12.65
N CYS A 113 5.67 -11.22 -12.56
CA CYS A 113 5.28 -9.91 -13.11
C CYS A 113 6.03 -8.76 -12.44
N ALA A 114 6.22 -8.81 -11.12
CA ALA A 114 6.97 -7.81 -10.36
C ALA A 114 8.44 -7.73 -10.80
N ARG A 115 9.09 -8.90 -10.96
CA ARG A 115 10.47 -9.04 -11.43
C ARG A 115 10.63 -8.52 -12.86
N GLN A 116 9.75 -8.93 -13.77
CA GLN A 116 9.74 -8.46 -15.16
C GLN A 116 9.62 -6.93 -15.24
N LEU A 117 8.76 -6.32 -14.42
CA LEU A 117 8.63 -4.87 -14.37
C LEU A 117 9.92 -4.20 -13.91
N ALA A 118 10.49 -4.67 -12.80
CA ALA A 118 11.72 -4.12 -12.25
C ALA A 118 12.89 -4.20 -13.24
N GLU A 119 13.05 -5.35 -13.91
CA GLU A 119 14.04 -5.55 -14.97
C GLU A 119 13.82 -4.62 -16.16
N SER A 120 12.57 -4.41 -16.59
CA SER A 120 12.25 -3.50 -17.70
C SER A 120 12.59 -2.03 -17.41
N LEU A 121 12.67 -1.66 -16.13
CA LEU A 121 12.99 -0.32 -15.66
C LEU A 121 14.44 -0.19 -15.17
N ASP A 122 15.25 -1.26 -15.24
CA ASP A 122 16.61 -1.31 -14.68
C ASP A 122 16.64 -0.92 -13.18
N VAL A 123 15.64 -1.39 -12.43
CA VAL A 123 15.52 -1.16 -10.99
C VAL A 123 15.88 -2.44 -10.24
N ARG A 124 16.76 -2.33 -9.24
CA ARG A 124 17.12 -3.45 -8.36
C ARG A 124 15.85 -4.07 -7.75
N PHE A 125 15.75 -5.40 -7.80
CA PHE A 125 14.63 -6.15 -7.24
C PHE A 125 15.11 -7.06 -6.10
N GLU A 126 14.50 -6.92 -4.93
CA GLU A 126 14.81 -7.69 -3.74
C GLU A 126 13.59 -8.43 -3.22
N THR A 127 13.78 -9.64 -2.72
CA THR A 127 12.72 -10.42 -2.10
C THR A 127 13.09 -10.83 -0.69
N LEU A 128 12.04 -11.12 0.09
CA LEU A 128 12.14 -11.77 1.39
C LEU A 128 10.91 -12.66 1.57
N SER A 129 11.11 -13.94 1.87
CA SER A 129 10.01 -14.86 2.12
C SER A 129 9.64 -14.94 3.60
N TYR A 130 8.44 -15.43 3.88
CA TYR A 130 8.01 -15.74 5.25
C TYR A 130 8.89 -16.77 5.92
N GLU A 131 9.34 -17.79 5.18
CA GLU A 131 10.24 -18.82 5.69
C GLU A 131 11.61 -18.25 6.08
N GLU A 132 12.17 -17.32 5.28
CA GLU A 132 13.41 -16.61 5.60
C GLU A 132 13.29 -15.77 6.89
N MET A 133 12.08 -15.36 7.24
CA MET A 133 11.76 -14.63 8.48
C MET A 133 11.36 -15.55 9.65
N GLY A 134 11.39 -16.86 9.44
CA GLY A 134 10.93 -17.86 10.40
C GLY A 134 9.43 -17.74 10.70
N TYR A 135 8.61 -17.34 9.73
CA TYR A 135 7.17 -17.58 9.73
C TYR A 135 6.85 -18.80 8.87
N GLU A 136 5.71 -19.42 9.16
CA GLU A 136 5.13 -20.43 8.29
C GLU A 136 4.52 -19.79 7.03
N ARG A 137 4.36 -20.60 5.98
CA ARG A 137 3.70 -20.18 4.76
C ARG A 137 2.23 -19.87 5.05
N MET A 138 1.64 -18.92 4.34
CA MET A 138 0.23 -18.55 4.58
C MET A 138 -0.75 -19.70 4.34
N ASP A 139 -0.46 -20.62 3.42
CA ASP A 139 -1.29 -21.81 3.18
C ASP A 139 -1.30 -22.75 4.40
N GLU A 140 -0.16 -22.85 5.11
CA GLU A 140 -0.03 -23.63 6.34
C GLU A 140 -0.76 -22.94 7.50
N VAL A 141 -0.59 -21.62 7.63
CA VAL A 141 -1.30 -20.80 8.62
C VAL A 141 -2.80 -21.01 8.49
N VAL A 142 -3.36 -20.88 7.28
CA VAL A 142 -4.80 -21.05 7.00
C VAL A 142 -5.30 -22.42 7.45
N THR A 143 -4.52 -23.48 7.22
CA THR A 143 -4.88 -24.84 7.61
C THR A 143 -4.98 -25.00 9.12
N ARG A 144 -4.16 -24.27 9.89
CA ARG A 144 -4.11 -24.33 11.36
C ARG A 144 -5.05 -23.35 12.07
N MET A 145 -5.64 -22.40 11.35
CA MET A 145 -6.54 -21.39 11.93
C MET A 145 -7.70 -21.94 12.77
N PRO A 146 -8.39 -23.04 12.38
CA PRO A 146 -9.46 -23.61 13.20
C PRO A 146 -8.97 -24.04 14.59
N ALA A 147 -7.84 -24.74 14.67
CA ALA A 147 -7.25 -25.20 15.93
C ALA A 147 -6.79 -24.01 16.79
N MET A 148 -6.23 -22.96 16.18
CA MET A 148 -5.84 -21.75 16.91
C MET A 148 -7.04 -21.03 17.52
N GLY A 149 -8.17 -20.98 16.80
CA GLY A 149 -9.41 -20.35 17.29
C GLY A 149 -10.07 -21.10 18.44
N GLU A 150 -9.84 -22.40 18.58
CA GLU A 150 -10.30 -23.20 19.72
C GLU A 150 -9.43 -22.97 20.97
N ASN A 151 -8.12 -22.77 20.77
CA ASN A 151 -7.16 -22.63 21.87
C ASN A 151 -6.99 -21.17 22.35
N HIS A 152 -7.31 -20.18 21.52
CA HIS A 152 -7.13 -18.76 21.84
C HIS A 152 -8.34 -17.93 21.45
N ASP A 153 -8.98 -17.31 22.45
CA ASP A 153 -10.14 -16.43 22.24
C ASP A 153 -9.84 -15.26 21.30
N GLU A 154 -8.62 -14.70 21.32
CA GLU A 154 -8.20 -13.62 20.42
C GLU A 154 -8.00 -14.07 18.97
N ALA A 155 -7.66 -15.34 18.75
CA ALA A 155 -7.50 -15.92 17.42
C ALA A 155 -8.85 -16.34 16.81
N ASN A 156 -9.85 -16.56 17.65
CA ASN A 156 -11.17 -17.03 17.25
C ASN A 156 -11.86 -16.02 16.31
N GLY A 157 -12.31 -16.49 15.15
CA GLY A 157 -12.96 -15.65 14.14
C GLY A 157 -12.02 -14.70 13.38
N MET A 158 -10.70 -14.77 13.58
CA MET A 158 -9.75 -14.04 12.74
C MET A 158 -9.76 -14.61 11.31
N MET A 159 -9.55 -13.73 10.33
CA MET A 159 -9.44 -14.11 8.91
C MET A 159 -7.97 -14.26 8.50
N PRO A 160 -7.63 -15.05 7.47
CA PRO A 160 -6.25 -15.23 7.00
C PRO A 160 -5.53 -13.89 6.72
N CYS A 161 -6.25 -12.93 6.15
CA CYS A 161 -5.75 -11.58 5.88
C CYS A 161 -5.29 -10.82 7.13
N SER A 162 -5.81 -11.15 8.32
CA SER A 162 -5.38 -10.53 9.58
C SER A 162 -3.97 -10.98 9.97
N TYR A 163 -3.65 -12.28 9.80
CA TYR A 163 -2.30 -12.82 10.02
C TYR A 163 -1.34 -12.32 8.94
N CYS A 164 -1.72 -12.49 7.67
CA CYS A 164 -0.90 -12.06 6.54
C CYS A 164 -0.56 -10.57 6.62
N GLY A 165 -1.51 -9.71 7.00
CA GLY A 165 -1.27 -8.27 7.16
C GLY A 165 -0.31 -7.90 8.30
N VAL A 166 -0.23 -8.71 9.37
CA VAL A 166 0.75 -8.53 10.46
C VAL A 166 2.15 -8.94 9.98
N PHE A 167 2.28 -10.15 9.45
CA PHE A 167 3.57 -10.68 8.97
C PHE A 167 4.13 -9.87 7.80
N ARG A 168 3.30 -9.47 6.83
CA ARG A 168 3.72 -8.62 5.70
C ARG A 168 4.26 -7.27 6.17
N ARG A 169 3.68 -6.67 7.22
CA ARG A 169 4.19 -5.39 7.76
C ARG A 169 5.58 -5.55 8.38
N GLN A 170 5.83 -6.64 9.09
CA GLN A 170 7.17 -6.94 9.61
C GLN A 170 8.13 -7.29 8.47
N GLY A 171 7.70 -8.05 7.46
CA GLY A 171 8.52 -8.38 6.31
C GLY A 171 8.93 -7.16 5.50
N LEU A 172 8.03 -6.22 5.28
CA LEU A 172 8.37 -4.96 4.64
C LEU A 172 9.39 -4.15 5.46
N ASN A 173 9.27 -4.12 6.79
CA ASN A 173 10.25 -3.45 7.65
C ASN A 173 11.63 -4.13 7.58
N ALA A 174 11.67 -5.47 7.68
CA ALA A 174 12.90 -6.25 7.56
C ALA A 174 13.55 -6.06 6.18
N LEU A 175 12.74 -6.02 5.10
CA LEU A 175 13.23 -5.75 3.76
C LEU A 175 13.79 -4.33 3.63
N ALA A 176 13.14 -3.33 4.23
CA ALA A 176 13.65 -1.96 4.28
C ALA A 176 15.00 -1.88 5.01
N GLN A 177 15.14 -2.59 6.13
CA GLN A 177 16.41 -2.69 6.86
C GLN A 177 17.49 -3.41 6.03
N LYS A 178 17.15 -4.55 5.40
CA LYS A 178 18.06 -5.33 4.53
C LYS A 178 18.68 -4.46 3.42
N VAL A 179 17.92 -3.52 2.87
CA VAL A 179 18.38 -2.64 1.79
C VAL A 179 18.83 -1.26 2.28
N ASN A 180 18.84 -1.02 3.60
CA ASN A 180 19.12 0.28 4.22
C ASN A 180 18.28 1.42 3.58
N ALA A 181 16.97 1.22 3.48
CA ALA A 181 16.04 2.20 2.92
C ALA A 181 15.78 3.35 3.89
N ASP A 182 15.83 4.58 3.37
CA ASP A 182 15.49 5.80 4.09
C ASP A 182 13.97 6.02 4.16
N VAL A 183 13.23 5.50 3.18
CA VAL A 183 11.77 5.62 3.09
C VAL A 183 11.22 4.47 2.25
N MET A 184 9.99 4.06 2.54
CA MET A 184 9.28 3.01 1.83
C MET A 184 8.02 3.53 1.13
N ALA A 185 7.88 3.30 -0.17
CA ALA A 185 6.68 3.65 -0.92
C ALA A 185 5.72 2.46 -1.05
N LEU A 186 4.45 2.68 -0.72
CA LEU A 186 3.37 1.69 -0.80
C LEU A 186 2.33 2.08 -1.86
N GLY A 187 1.83 1.08 -2.58
CA GLY A 187 0.89 1.24 -3.69
C GLY A 187 -0.57 1.52 -3.29
N HIS A 188 -0.84 2.03 -2.08
CA HIS A 188 -2.21 2.28 -1.65
C HIS A 188 -2.84 3.43 -2.45
N ASN A 189 -3.98 3.14 -3.06
CA ASN A 189 -4.76 4.08 -3.87
C ASN A 189 -5.84 4.78 -3.03
N LEU A 190 -6.65 5.64 -3.66
CA LEU A 190 -7.70 6.38 -2.97
C LEU A 190 -8.78 5.48 -2.37
N ASP A 191 -9.16 4.40 -3.06
CA ASP A 191 -10.16 3.45 -2.60
C ASP A 191 -9.67 2.68 -1.36
N ASP A 192 -8.40 2.24 -1.36
CA ASP A 192 -7.75 1.59 -0.21
C ASP A 192 -7.77 2.49 1.04
N MET A 193 -7.46 3.77 0.84
CA MET A 193 -7.44 4.76 1.92
C MET A 193 -8.85 5.02 2.43
N ALA A 194 -9.83 5.22 1.54
CA ALA A 194 -11.23 5.45 1.90
C ALA A 194 -11.82 4.26 2.68
N GLN A 195 -11.54 3.02 2.25
CA GLN A 195 -11.95 1.81 2.98
C GLN A 195 -11.35 1.77 4.38
N SER A 196 -10.04 2.00 4.50
CA SER A 196 -9.34 1.99 5.80
C SER A 196 -9.87 3.07 6.74
N ILE A 197 -10.17 4.26 6.22
CA ILE A 197 -10.77 5.37 6.97
C ILE A 197 -12.15 4.97 7.48
N LEU A 198 -13.03 4.48 6.60
CA LEU A 198 -14.38 4.09 6.96
C LEU A 198 -14.38 3.01 8.05
N MET A 199 -13.56 1.96 7.89
CA MET A 199 -13.45 0.88 8.87
C MET A 199 -13.00 1.40 10.24
N ASN A 200 -11.96 2.23 10.29
CA ASN A 200 -11.46 2.75 11.56
C ASN A 200 -12.48 3.69 12.23
N LEU A 201 -13.18 4.52 11.46
CA LEU A 201 -14.21 5.41 11.99
C LEU A 201 -15.41 4.63 12.54
N GLN A 202 -15.85 3.57 11.86
CA GLN A 202 -16.94 2.70 12.32
C GLN A 202 -16.60 2.02 13.66
N ASN A 203 -15.33 1.68 13.87
CA ASN A 203 -14.85 1.08 15.10
C ASN A 203 -14.52 2.10 16.21
N GLY A 204 -14.65 3.42 15.93
CA GLY A 204 -14.27 4.47 16.88
C GLY A 204 -12.76 4.59 17.11
N GLU A 205 -11.92 4.03 16.23
CA GLU A 205 -10.46 3.95 16.39
C GLU A 205 -9.77 5.19 15.79
N ILE A 206 -9.95 6.36 16.41
CA ILE A 206 -9.33 7.62 15.94
C ILE A 206 -7.80 7.53 15.91
N ASP A 207 -7.19 6.96 16.95
CA ASP A 207 -5.75 6.77 17.04
C ASP A 207 -5.20 5.90 15.90
N ARG A 208 -5.96 4.90 15.45
CA ARG A 208 -5.58 4.06 14.31
C ARG A 208 -5.69 4.83 13.00
N SER A 209 -6.70 5.68 12.87
CA SER A 209 -6.90 6.54 11.70
C SER A 209 -5.74 7.51 11.51
N VAL A 210 -5.32 8.21 12.57
CA VAL A 210 -4.21 9.17 12.47
C VAL A 210 -2.86 8.50 12.21
N ARG A 211 -2.71 7.20 12.53
CA ARG A 211 -1.52 6.39 12.24
C ARG A 211 -1.46 5.73 10.85
N LEU A 212 -2.48 5.87 9.99
CA LEU A 212 -2.35 5.39 8.59
C LEU A 212 -1.19 6.11 7.87
N ALA A 213 -0.60 5.51 6.84
CA ALA A 213 0.40 6.21 6.03
C ALA A 213 -0.21 7.47 5.37
N PRO A 214 0.55 8.55 5.14
CA PRO A 214 2.01 8.67 5.26
C PRO A 214 2.52 8.87 6.70
N HIS A 215 3.77 8.46 6.95
CA HIS A 215 4.43 8.53 8.27
C HIS A 215 5.55 9.57 8.36
N THR A 216 5.71 10.41 7.34
CA THR A 216 6.87 11.29 7.21
C THR A 216 6.82 12.52 8.12
N GLU A 217 5.67 12.84 8.69
CA GLU A 217 5.51 13.96 9.63
C GLU A 217 5.79 13.57 11.10
N ALA A 218 5.77 12.26 11.40
CA ALA A 218 6.08 11.71 12.71
C ALA A 218 6.84 10.38 12.53
N PRO A 219 8.08 10.43 12.01
CA PRO A 219 8.89 9.23 11.83
C PRO A 219 9.21 8.59 13.19
N ILE A 220 9.33 7.26 13.19
CA ILE A 220 9.75 6.48 14.35
C ILE A 220 11.18 6.03 14.07
N ASP A 221 12.10 6.35 14.98
CA ASP A 221 13.51 5.96 14.84
C ASP A 221 13.63 4.44 14.70
N GLY A 222 14.47 3.98 13.76
CA GLY A 222 14.66 2.56 13.46
C GLY A 222 13.64 1.93 12.50
N ILE A 223 12.58 2.65 12.10
CA ILE A 223 11.64 2.22 11.05
C ILE A 223 11.68 3.19 9.88
N ALA A 224 11.90 2.67 8.67
CA ALA A 224 11.76 3.46 7.45
C ALA A 224 10.31 4.01 7.33
N PRO A 225 10.10 5.34 7.29
CA PRO A 225 8.77 5.92 7.16
C PRO A 225 8.09 5.45 5.87
N ARG A 226 6.77 5.25 5.93
CA ARG A 226 5.98 4.84 4.77
C ARG A 226 5.35 6.04 4.08
N ILE A 227 5.47 6.08 2.76
CA ILE A 227 4.80 7.03 1.88
C ILE A 227 3.79 6.28 0.99
N VAL A 228 2.72 6.95 0.62
CA VAL A 228 1.61 6.46 -0.22
C VAL A 228 1.35 7.45 -1.35
N PRO A 229 2.19 7.47 -2.40
CA PRO A 229 2.11 8.50 -3.44
C PRO A 229 0.83 8.44 -4.30
N LEU A 230 0.12 7.31 -4.30
CA LEU A 230 -1.09 7.09 -5.10
C LEU A 230 -2.40 7.38 -4.35
N ARG A 231 -2.34 7.82 -3.08
CA ARG A 231 -3.53 7.95 -2.21
C ARG A 231 -4.63 8.88 -2.73
N TRP A 232 -4.35 9.77 -3.69
CA TRP A 232 -5.35 10.67 -4.31
C TRP A 232 -5.82 10.21 -5.70
N ILE A 233 -5.51 8.97 -6.08
CA ILE A 233 -5.84 8.42 -7.38
C ILE A 233 -6.78 7.22 -7.17
N PRO A 234 -8.01 7.26 -7.73
CA PRO A 234 -8.93 6.13 -7.71
C PRO A 234 -8.33 4.86 -8.34
N GLU A 235 -8.71 3.70 -7.82
CA GLU A 235 -8.29 2.38 -8.31
C GLU A 235 -8.63 2.19 -9.79
N GLN A 236 -9.79 2.67 -10.23
CA GLN A 236 -10.22 2.59 -11.64
C GLN A 236 -9.28 3.36 -12.58
N GLU A 237 -8.76 4.51 -12.13
CA GLU A 237 -7.82 5.30 -12.93
C GLU A 237 -6.45 4.63 -13.02
N ILE A 238 -6.00 4.03 -11.92
CA ILE A 238 -4.77 3.23 -11.87
C ILE A 238 -4.89 2.03 -12.81
N HIS A 239 -6.02 1.32 -12.76
CA HIS A 239 -6.25 0.16 -13.59
C HIS A 239 -6.28 0.53 -15.08
N ALA A 240 -7.03 1.58 -15.45
CA ALA A 240 -7.06 2.08 -16.82
C ALA A 240 -5.65 2.48 -17.30
N HIS A 241 -4.88 3.16 -16.46
CA HIS A 241 -3.51 3.55 -16.79
C HIS A 241 -2.59 2.33 -16.97
N ALA A 242 -2.66 1.33 -16.09
CA ALA A 242 -1.86 0.11 -16.19
C ALA A 242 -2.13 -0.65 -17.49
N ILE A 243 -3.40 -0.73 -17.90
CA ILE A 243 -3.79 -1.35 -19.18
C ILE A 243 -3.28 -0.52 -20.36
N CYS A 244 -3.50 0.81 -20.37
CA CYS A 244 -3.05 1.67 -21.46
C CYS A 244 -1.52 1.65 -21.66
N GLN A 245 -0.76 1.46 -20.58
CA GLN A 245 0.70 1.34 -20.62
C GLN A 245 1.18 -0.11 -20.83
N SER A 246 0.28 -1.08 -20.93
CA SER A 246 0.60 -2.51 -21.08
C SER A 246 1.60 -3.00 -20.03
N LEU A 247 1.43 -2.58 -18.77
CA LEU A 247 2.35 -2.96 -17.70
C LEU A 247 2.25 -4.46 -17.40
N PRO A 248 3.37 -5.17 -17.15
CA PRO A 248 3.33 -6.53 -16.62
C PRO A 248 2.68 -6.50 -15.22
N MET A 249 1.48 -7.06 -15.13
CA MET A 249 0.72 -7.13 -13.89
C MET A 249 -0.01 -8.47 -13.79
N TYR A 250 -0.08 -8.99 -12.59
CA TYR A 250 -0.87 -10.16 -12.28
C TYR A 250 -2.33 -9.77 -12.03
N HIS A 251 -3.25 -10.47 -12.69
CA HIS A 251 -4.68 -10.20 -12.67
C HIS A 251 -5.46 -11.08 -11.68
N GLY A 252 -4.83 -12.12 -11.13
CA GLY A 252 -5.51 -13.03 -10.21
C GLY A 252 -5.68 -12.45 -8.81
N ASP A 253 -6.75 -12.84 -8.15
CA ASP A 253 -6.99 -12.52 -6.75
C ASP A 253 -6.34 -13.57 -5.83
N CYS A 254 -6.05 -13.16 -4.60
CA CYS A 254 -5.54 -14.08 -3.59
C CYS A 254 -6.65 -15.08 -3.18
N PRO A 255 -6.38 -16.40 -3.17
CA PRO A 255 -7.37 -17.42 -2.82
C PRO A 255 -7.91 -17.27 -1.39
N HIS A 256 -7.13 -16.66 -0.49
CA HIS A 256 -7.49 -16.45 0.92
C HIS A 256 -8.13 -15.08 1.21
N ALA A 257 -8.34 -14.25 0.17
CA ALA A 257 -8.99 -12.95 0.31
C ALA A 257 -10.52 -12.96 0.57
N PRO A 258 -11.31 -13.94 0.11
CA PRO A 258 -12.76 -13.96 0.31
C PRO A 258 -13.18 -13.84 1.78
N GLY A 259 -14.25 -13.06 2.03
CA GLY A 259 -14.83 -12.90 3.38
C GLY A 259 -14.15 -11.84 4.26
N ALA A 260 -13.08 -11.19 3.78
CA ALA A 260 -12.46 -10.09 4.51
C ALA A 260 -13.42 -8.89 4.64
N MET A 261 -13.49 -8.28 5.83
CA MET A 261 -14.30 -7.07 6.11
C MET A 261 -14.05 -5.95 5.08
N ARG A 262 -12.82 -5.87 4.55
CA ARG A 262 -12.45 -4.93 3.48
C ARG A 262 -13.30 -5.05 2.22
N GLN A 263 -13.77 -6.26 1.88
CA GLN A 263 -14.67 -6.48 0.73
C GLN A 263 -16.04 -5.82 0.96
N GLN A 264 -16.57 -5.87 2.18
CA GLN A 264 -17.83 -5.20 2.53
C GLN A 264 -17.67 -3.68 2.47
N SER A 265 -16.60 -3.13 3.04
CA SER A 265 -16.31 -1.69 2.98
C SER A 265 -16.12 -1.20 1.55
N ARG A 266 -15.56 -2.02 0.66
CA ARG A 266 -15.42 -1.68 -0.77
C ARG A 266 -16.77 -1.42 -1.43
N GLY A 267 -17.78 -2.26 -1.17
CA GLY A 267 -19.14 -2.07 -1.69
C GLY A 267 -19.76 -0.77 -1.20
N ILE A 268 -19.70 -0.51 0.11
CA ILE A 268 -20.25 0.72 0.72
C ILE A 268 -19.61 1.97 0.11
N ILE A 269 -18.29 1.98 -0.04
CA ILE A 269 -17.57 3.12 -0.63
C ILE A 269 -17.96 3.32 -2.10
N ALA A 270 -18.13 2.25 -2.87
CA ALA A 270 -18.58 2.34 -4.26
C ALA A 270 -20.00 2.93 -4.35
N ASP A 271 -20.91 2.52 -3.47
CA ASP A 271 -22.27 3.05 -3.39
C ASP A 271 -22.25 4.54 -3.05
N MET A 272 -21.47 4.94 -2.03
CA MET A 272 -21.30 6.36 -1.66
C MET A 272 -20.77 7.20 -2.83
N GLU A 273 -19.77 6.70 -3.55
CA GLU A 273 -19.21 7.39 -4.72
C GLU A 273 -20.22 7.49 -5.86
N SER A 274 -21.07 6.49 -6.05
CA SER A 274 -22.11 6.50 -7.08
C SER A 274 -23.21 7.54 -6.80
N ILE A 275 -23.59 7.71 -5.54
CA ILE A 275 -24.59 8.68 -5.10
C ILE A 275 -23.98 10.10 -5.06
N THR A 276 -22.76 10.23 -4.55
CA THR A 276 -22.04 11.49 -4.42
C THR A 276 -20.63 11.34 -4.99
N PRO A 277 -20.44 11.66 -6.29
CA PRO A 277 -19.12 11.62 -6.91
C PRO A 277 -18.12 12.47 -6.13
N GLY A 278 -17.00 11.86 -5.73
CA GLY A 278 -16.01 12.50 -4.86
C GLY A 278 -16.10 12.12 -3.38
N ALA A 279 -17.04 11.25 -2.97
CA ALA A 279 -17.14 10.75 -1.59
C ALA A 279 -15.81 10.17 -1.07
N ARG A 280 -15.08 9.40 -1.91
CA ARG A 280 -13.75 8.87 -1.55
C ARG A 280 -12.73 9.97 -1.24
N HIS A 281 -12.74 11.03 -2.04
CA HIS A 281 -11.88 12.20 -1.83
C HIS A 281 -12.25 12.93 -0.53
N GLY A 282 -13.56 13.08 -0.26
CA GLY A 282 -14.08 13.67 0.96
C GLY A 282 -13.63 12.92 2.21
N LEU A 283 -13.64 11.58 2.19
CA LEU A 283 -13.14 10.76 3.31
C LEU A 283 -11.65 10.98 3.55
N LEU A 284 -10.83 10.95 2.50
CA LEU A 284 -9.39 11.19 2.64
C LEU A 284 -9.08 12.60 3.14
N HIS A 285 -9.76 13.61 2.60
CA HIS A 285 -9.64 14.99 3.05
C HIS A 285 -10.05 15.14 4.52
N SER A 286 -11.13 14.49 4.93
CA SER A 286 -11.57 14.48 6.34
C SER A 286 -10.52 13.87 7.26
N LEU A 287 -9.86 12.78 6.85
CA LEU A 287 -8.79 12.20 7.64
C LEU A 287 -7.60 13.16 7.81
N ASP A 288 -7.19 13.85 6.75
CA ASP A 288 -6.09 14.84 6.84
C ASP A 288 -6.41 15.96 7.82
N GLU A 289 -7.66 16.42 7.84
CA GLU A 289 -8.10 17.45 8.78
C GLU A 289 -8.19 16.91 10.22
N ILE A 290 -8.70 15.69 10.42
CA ILE A 290 -8.70 15.02 11.72
C ILE A 290 -7.26 14.86 12.25
N ARG A 291 -6.31 14.48 11.39
CA ARG A 291 -4.88 14.39 11.76
C ARG A 291 -4.31 15.73 12.19
N ARG A 292 -4.62 16.80 11.45
CA ARG A 292 -4.18 18.16 11.78
C ARG A 292 -4.67 18.56 13.17
N LEU A 293 -5.98 18.44 13.41
CA LEU A 293 -6.60 18.78 14.70
C LEU A 293 -6.09 17.89 15.83
N HIS A 294 -5.94 16.58 15.59
CA HIS A 294 -5.42 15.64 16.57
C HIS A 294 -3.99 16.01 17.00
N ARG A 295 -3.12 16.39 16.06
CA ARG A 295 -1.77 16.87 16.38
C ARG A 295 -1.78 18.17 17.16
N GLU A 296 -2.66 19.10 16.80
CA GLU A 296 -2.79 20.37 17.50
C GLU A 296 -3.26 20.18 18.95
N ALA A 297 -4.16 19.23 19.19
CA ALA A 297 -4.64 18.89 20.52
C ALA A 297 -3.60 18.12 21.37
N ASN A 298 -2.76 17.29 20.74
CA ASN A 298 -1.79 16.42 21.41
C ASN A 298 -0.34 16.90 21.27
N GLN A 299 -0.11 18.21 21.11
CA GLN A 299 1.24 18.76 21.00
C GLN A 299 2.08 18.36 22.23
N GLY A 300 3.17 17.61 21.99
CA GLY A 300 4.09 17.16 23.05
C GLY A 300 3.85 15.74 23.58
N SER A 301 2.73 15.08 23.24
CA SER A 301 2.52 13.66 23.52
C SER A 301 3.15 12.82 22.40
N ARG A 302 4.38 12.34 22.62
CA ARG A 302 4.93 11.26 21.79
C ARG A 302 4.33 9.95 22.29
N SER A 303 3.75 9.17 21.40
CA SER A 303 3.33 7.81 21.72
C SER A 303 4.55 7.05 22.25
N GLU A 304 4.44 6.43 23.43
CA GLU A 304 5.50 5.57 23.95
C GLU A 304 5.67 4.38 22.99
N VAL A 305 6.85 4.30 22.40
CA VAL A 305 7.25 3.22 21.52
C VAL A 305 8.16 2.31 22.32
N ASN A 306 7.82 1.02 22.37
CA ASN A 306 8.58 0.01 23.08
C ASN A 306 9.25 -0.94 22.07
N ASN A 307 10.22 -1.71 22.56
CA ASN A 307 10.78 -2.84 21.84
C ASN A 307 10.12 -4.13 22.33
N CYS A 308 9.81 -5.03 21.40
CA CYS A 308 9.27 -6.34 21.70
C CYS A 308 10.30 -7.13 22.49
N THR A 309 9.89 -7.71 23.62
CA THR A 309 10.78 -8.52 24.46
C THR A 309 11.30 -9.78 23.74
N GLU A 310 10.50 -10.34 22.83
CA GLU A 310 10.85 -11.55 22.07
C GLU A 310 11.76 -11.32 20.85
N CYS A 311 11.41 -10.36 19.97
CA CYS A 311 12.12 -10.17 18.70
C CYS A 311 12.87 -8.83 18.59
N GLY A 312 12.78 -7.94 19.59
CA GLY A 312 13.41 -6.62 19.57
C GLY A 312 12.74 -5.59 18.65
N GLU A 313 11.77 -6.00 17.82
CA GLU A 313 11.04 -5.11 16.91
C GLU A 313 10.25 -4.05 17.66
N ILE A 314 10.07 -2.90 17.01
CA ILE A 314 9.32 -1.79 17.55
C ILE A 314 7.81 -2.11 17.62
N THR A 315 7.21 -1.88 18.79
CA THR A 315 5.82 -2.21 19.09
C THR A 315 5.25 -1.28 20.18
N SER A 316 3.92 -1.18 20.26
CA SER A 316 3.23 -0.46 21.34
C SER A 316 2.83 -1.37 22.52
N ARG A 317 3.20 -2.65 22.47
CA ARG A 317 2.91 -3.69 23.47
C ARG A 317 4.22 -4.30 23.96
N GLU A 318 4.20 -5.01 25.09
CA GLU A 318 5.38 -5.75 25.58
C GLU A 318 5.84 -6.82 24.58
N VAL A 319 4.90 -7.61 24.06
CA VAL A 319 5.12 -8.57 22.97
C VAL A 319 4.36 -8.11 21.73
N CYS A 320 5.03 -8.08 20.57
CA CYS A 320 4.41 -7.66 19.32
C CYS A 320 3.39 -8.70 18.82
N GLN A 321 2.36 -8.25 18.09
CA GLN A 321 1.29 -9.14 17.60
C GLN A 321 1.83 -10.31 16.76
N ALA A 322 2.93 -10.12 16.05
CA ALA A 322 3.50 -11.20 15.24
C ALA A 322 4.13 -12.30 16.10
N CYS A 323 4.82 -11.95 17.19
CA CYS A 323 5.35 -12.93 18.15
C CYS A 323 4.21 -13.68 18.85
N THR A 324 3.14 -12.96 19.23
CA THR A 324 1.93 -13.59 19.77
C THR A 324 1.31 -14.59 18.77
N MET A 325 1.18 -14.20 17.50
CA MET A 325 0.67 -15.11 16.46
C MET A 325 1.60 -16.28 16.16
N LYS A 326 2.93 -16.11 16.23
CA LYS A 326 3.90 -17.20 16.13
C LYS A 326 3.71 -18.21 17.26
N GLN A 327 3.48 -17.72 18.48
CA GLN A 327 3.24 -18.58 19.63
C GLN A 327 1.98 -19.42 19.44
N TRP A 328 0.87 -18.83 18.99
CA TRP A 328 -0.37 -19.57 18.69
C TRP A 328 -0.16 -20.66 17.63
N LEU A 329 0.64 -20.38 16.60
CA LEU A 329 1.01 -21.36 15.57
C LEU A 329 1.86 -22.51 16.13
N ALA A 330 2.79 -22.21 17.03
CA ALA A 330 3.65 -23.22 17.66
C ALA A 330 2.87 -24.12 18.64
N GLU A 331 1.84 -23.59 19.30
CA GLU A 331 0.97 -24.34 20.23
C GLU A 331 -0.06 -25.22 19.52
N THR A 332 -0.20 -25.08 18.20
CA THR A 332 -1.08 -25.89 17.34
C THR A 332 -0.31 -26.85 16.42
N ALA A 333 1.01 -26.93 16.58
CA ALA A 333 1.89 -27.86 15.89
C ALA A 333 1.88 -29.28 16.50
#